data_AF-A0A6P0WLY8-F1
#
_entry.id   AF-A0A6P0WLY8-F1
#
_cell.length_a   1.000
_cell.length_b   1.000
_cell.length_c   1.000
_cell.angle_alpha   90.00
_cell.angle_beta   90.00
_cell.angle_gamma   90.00
#
_symmetry.space_group_name_H-M   'P 1'
#
loop_
_entity.id
_entity.type
_entity.pdbx_description
1 polymer ?
#
loop_
_entity_poly.entity_id
_entity_poly.type
_entity_poly.pdbx_seq_one_letter_code
_entity_poly.pdbx_strand_id
1 'polypeptide(L)'
;MAAKKQKEIKQELEKKKKGGDDASKKAVELAKFAEKTKAMFENFEGEATAETAQSIEQTSQAIQSNIEGRYNEAIEKSEEIYEELEQEQKGFEKGAEFDRSDVAKLKELQKEAKAVGVNDASIAQAEKSKQQEISFLNTEAKDVEKAQGQMKKKLVESKQRRQAARFKYKSKNTLES
;
A
#
# COMPACT_ATOMS: atom_id res chain seq x y z
N MET A 1 -11.08 21.68 19.53
CA MET A 1 -11.06 21.44 18.06
C MET A 1 -10.01 20.41 17.63
N ALA A 2 -8.81 20.36 18.24
CA ALA A 2 -7.75 19.41 17.87
C ALA A 2 -8.17 17.93 17.84
N ALA A 3 -8.88 17.44 18.86
CA ALA A 3 -9.28 16.03 18.95
C ALA A 3 -10.22 15.55 17.83
N LYS A 4 -11.10 16.42 17.31
CA LYS A 4 -12.01 16.09 16.20
C LYS A 4 -11.23 15.90 14.90
N LYS A 5 -10.30 16.82 14.61
CA LYS A 5 -9.42 16.73 13.44
C LYS A 5 -8.53 15.49 13.49
N GLN A 6 -7.96 15.17 14.65
CA GLN A 6 -7.15 13.96 14.83
C GLN A 6 -7.96 12.68 14.56
N LYS A 7 -9.23 12.63 15.00
CA LYS A 7 -10.11 11.49 14.74
C LYS A 7 -10.42 11.34 13.24
N GLU A 8 -10.69 12.43 12.55
CA GLU A 8 -10.97 12.45 11.11
C GLU A 8 -9.75 11.92 10.32
N ILE A 9 -8.55 12.41 10.64
CA ILE A 9 -7.28 11.93 10.05
C ILE A 9 -7.13 10.41 10.23
N LYS A 10 -7.32 9.90 11.46
CA LYS A 10 -7.22 8.46 11.72
C LYS A 10 -8.19 7.63 10.87
N GLN A 11 -9.44 8.08 10.76
CA GLN A 11 -10.47 7.37 10.01
C GLN A 11 -10.18 7.36 8.51
N GLU A 12 -9.70 8.46 7.96
CA GLU A 12 -9.33 8.54 6.54
C GLU A 12 -8.12 7.67 6.24
N LEU A 13 -7.07 7.74 7.07
CA LEU A 13 -5.89 6.88 6.95
C LEU A 13 -6.23 5.40 7.04
N GLU A 14 -7.10 5.02 7.98
CA GLU A 14 -7.51 3.62 8.12
C GLU A 14 -8.22 3.10 6.85
N LYS A 15 -9.07 3.92 6.23
CA LYS A 15 -9.71 3.59 4.95
C LYS A 15 -8.69 3.43 3.82
N LYS A 16 -7.77 4.39 3.66
CA LYS A 16 -6.71 4.32 2.63
C LYS A 16 -5.84 3.08 2.83
N LYS A 17 -5.32 2.86 4.05
CA LYS A 17 -4.52 1.69 4.41
C LYS A 17 -5.25 0.38 4.11
N LYS A 18 -6.53 0.27 4.47
CA LYS A 18 -7.33 -0.91 4.16
C LYS A 18 -7.50 -1.12 2.65
N GLY A 19 -7.78 -0.05 1.90
CA GLY A 19 -7.89 -0.11 0.45
C GLY A 19 -6.62 -0.62 -0.23
N GLY A 20 -5.45 -0.16 0.22
CA GLY A 20 -4.15 -0.61 -0.28
C GLY A 20 -3.83 -2.04 0.13
N ASP A 21 -4.20 -2.44 1.35
CA ASP A 21 -4.03 -3.81 1.83
C ASP A 21 -4.89 -4.80 1.03
N ASP A 22 -6.14 -4.45 0.74
CA ASP A 22 -7.08 -5.26 -0.03
C ASP A 22 -6.62 -5.38 -1.49
N ALA A 23 -6.17 -4.29 -2.10
CA ALA A 23 -5.64 -4.28 -3.48
C ALA A 23 -4.39 -5.17 -3.62
N SER A 24 -3.42 -5.01 -2.71
CA SER A 24 -2.20 -5.82 -2.71
C SER A 24 -2.45 -7.31 -2.42
N LYS A 25 -3.40 -7.64 -1.52
CA LYS A 25 -3.86 -9.03 -1.31
C LYS A 25 -4.51 -9.62 -2.55
N LYS A 26 -5.40 -8.87 -3.21
CA LYS A 26 -6.06 -9.29 -4.45
C LYS A 26 -5.03 -9.61 -5.54
N ALA A 27 -3.97 -8.82 -5.68
CA ALA A 27 -2.87 -9.10 -6.61
C ALA A 27 -2.15 -10.42 -6.27
N VAL A 28 -1.93 -10.74 -4.99
CA VAL A 28 -1.35 -12.04 -4.56
C VAL A 28 -2.29 -13.19 -4.88
N GLU A 29 -3.59 -13.04 -4.62
CA GLU A 29 -4.60 -14.07 -4.91
C GLU A 29 -4.73 -14.36 -6.40
N LEU A 30 -4.73 -13.32 -7.24
CA LEU A 30 -4.73 -13.47 -8.69
C LEU A 30 -3.47 -14.17 -9.20
N ALA A 31 -2.31 -13.88 -8.63
CA ALA A 31 -1.07 -14.60 -8.95
C ALA A 31 -1.15 -16.08 -8.55
N LYS A 32 -1.66 -16.40 -7.34
CA LYS A 32 -1.88 -17.78 -6.90
C LYS A 32 -2.89 -18.52 -7.78
N PHE A 33 -3.93 -17.83 -8.23
CA PHE A 33 -4.90 -18.40 -9.15
C PHE A 33 -4.24 -18.70 -10.50
N ALA A 34 -3.41 -17.80 -11.03
CA ALA A 34 -2.62 -18.03 -12.22
C ALA A 34 -1.71 -19.27 -12.10
N GLU A 35 -1.03 -19.45 -10.95
CA GLU A 35 -0.19 -20.63 -10.67
C GLU A 35 -1.01 -21.93 -10.72
N LYS A 36 -2.22 -21.94 -10.13
CA LYS A 36 -3.11 -23.11 -10.16
C LYS A 36 -3.63 -23.39 -11.56
N THR A 37 -4.01 -22.35 -12.31
CA THR A 37 -4.45 -22.47 -13.70
C THR A 37 -3.35 -23.06 -14.57
N LYS A 38 -2.10 -22.59 -14.42
CA LYS A 38 -0.93 -23.16 -15.09
C LYS A 38 -0.79 -24.67 -14.83
N ALA A 39 -0.77 -25.07 -13.55
CA ALA A 39 -0.63 -26.48 -13.18
C ALA A 39 -1.78 -27.35 -13.73
N MET A 40 -3.00 -26.79 -13.76
CA MET A 40 -4.15 -27.48 -14.36
C MET A 40 -3.94 -27.71 -15.86
N PHE A 41 -3.45 -26.73 -16.61
CA PHE A 41 -3.18 -26.89 -18.04
C PHE A 41 -1.98 -27.80 -18.34
N GLU A 42 -0.93 -27.77 -17.53
CA GLU A 42 0.20 -28.70 -17.64
C GLU A 42 -0.25 -30.16 -17.49
N ASN A 43 -1.25 -30.44 -16.65
CA ASN A 43 -1.84 -31.79 -16.54
C ASN A 43 -2.64 -32.22 -17.78
N PHE A 44 -3.12 -31.28 -18.61
CA PHE A 44 -3.80 -31.59 -19.87
C PHE A 44 -2.83 -31.68 -21.07
N GLU A 45 -1.54 -31.36 -20.87
CA GLU A 45 -0.54 -31.50 -21.93
C GLU A 45 -0.33 -33.00 -22.27
N GLY A 46 -0.67 -33.37 -23.50
CA GLY A 46 -0.36 -34.70 -24.05
C GLY A 46 -1.44 -35.77 -23.91
N GLU A 47 -2.62 -35.45 -23.37
CA GLU A 47 -3.81 -36.32 -23.32
C GLU A 47 -4.91 -35.93 -24.33
N ALA A 48 -4.75 -34.77 -24.99
CA ALA A 48 -5.75 -34.18 -25.89
C ALA A 48 -5.54 -34.55 -27.38
N THR A 49 -6.64 -34.80 -28.11
CA THR A 49 -6.67 -34.83 -29.58
C THR A 49 -6.37 -33.45 -30.18
N ALA A 50 -6.08 -33.34 -31.48
CA ALA A 50 -5.74 -32.06 -32.12
C ALA A 50 -6.83 -30.97 -31.95
N GLU A 51 -8.12 -31.33 -32.10
CA GLU A 51 -9.24 -30.40 -31.91
C GLU A 51 -9.42 -29.99 -30.44
N THR A 52 -9.21 -30.91 -29.50
CA THR A 52 -9.29 -30.60 -28.06
C THR A 52 -8.10 -29.77 -27.59
N ALA A 53 -6.91 -29.98 -28.14
CA ALA A 53 -5.72 -29.16 -27.88
C ALA A 53 -5.92 -27.70 -28.30
N GLN A 54 -6.52 -27.45 -29.47
CA GLN A 54 -6.80 -26.09 -29.94
C GLN A 54 -7.82 -25.36 -29.04
N SER A 55 -8.86 -26.06 -28.59
CA SER A 55 -9.87 -25.51 -27.66
C SER A 55 -9.27 -25.22 -26.27
N ILE A 56 -8.42 -26.12 -25.76
CA ILE A 56 -7.67 -25.95 -24.51
C ILE A 56 -6.75 -24.73 -24.62
N GLU A 57 -6.03 -24.57 -25.73
CA GLU A 57 -5.16 -23.43 -25.97
C GLU A 57 -5.93 -22.10 -25.95
N GLN A 58 -7.02 -21.99 -26.71
CA GLN A 58 -7.86 -20.79 -26.73
C GLN A 58 -8.42 -20.45 -25.34
N THR A 59 -8.92 -21.46 -24.62
CA THR A 59 -9.43 -21.30 -23.26
C THR A 59 -8.33 -20.83 -22.30
N SER A 60 -7.13 -21.40 -22.42
CA SER A 60 -5.99 -21.04 -21.59
C SER A 60 -5.54 -19.58 -21.79
N GLN A 61 -5.50 -19.13 -23.06
CA GLN A 61 -5.16 -17.75 -23.41
C GLN A 61 -6.23 -16.77 -22.90
N ALA A 62 -7.51 -17.12 -23.02
CA ALA A 62 -8.62 -16.29 -22.51
C ALA A 62 -8.57 -16.15 -20.99
N ILE A 63 -8.33 -17.24 -20.26
CA ILE A 63 -8.19 -17.22 -18.80
C ILE A 63 -6.94 -16.42 -18.40
N GLN A 64 -5.80 -16.65 -19.06
CA GLN A 64 -4.57 -15.89 -18.78
C GLN A 64 -4.80 -14.39 -18.98
N SER A 65 -5.41 -13.98 -20.09
CA SER A 65 -5.72 -12.58 -20.39
C SER A 65 -6.62 -11.95 -19.32
N ASN A 66 -7.67 -12.65 -18.89
CA ASN A 66 -8.56 -12.16 -17.83
C ASN A 66 -7.82 -11.97 -16.49
N ILE A 67 -6.99 -12.95 -16.11
CA ILE A 67 -6.19 -12.87 -14.89
C ILE A 67 -5.21 -11.71 -14.96
N GLU A 68 -4.51 -11.55 -16.09
CA GLU A 68 -3.55 -10.46 -16.30
C GLU A 68 -4.22 -9.09 -16.24
N GLY A 69 -5.41 -8.92 -16.83
CA GLY A 69 -6.19 -7.69 -16.75
C GLY A 69 -6.53 -7.31 -15.30
N ARG A 70 -7.18 -8.23 -14.57
CA ARG A 70 -7.56 -8.02 -13.16
C ARG A 70 -6.35 -7.82 -12.25
N TYR A 71 -5.23 -8.45 -12.58
CA TYR A 71 -3.98 -8.30 -11.86
C TYR A 71 -3.43 -6.89 -12.04
N ASN A 72 -3.36 -6.41 -13.28
CA ASN A 72 -2.88 -5.06 -13.57
C ASN A 72 -3.73 -4.01 -12.86
N GLU A 73 -5.06 -4.14 -12.88
CA GLU A 73 -5.97 -3.26 -12.12
C GLU A 73 -5.68 -3.28 -10.60
N ALA A 74 -5.39 -4.46 -10.03
CA ALA A 74 -5.09 -4.59 -8.61
C ALA A 74 -3.73 -3.96 -8.24
N ILE A 75 -2.74 -4.05 -9.13
CA ILE A 75 -1.43 -3.40 -8.97
C ILE A 75 -1.57 -1.89 -9.07
N GLU A 76 -2.21 -1.40 -10.14
CA GLU A 76 -2.41 0.04 -10.39
C GLU A 76 -3.10 0.70 -9.19
N LYS A 77 -4.22 0.14 -8.73
CA LYS A 77 -4.91 0.61 -7.54
C LYS A 77 -4.04 0.56 -6.28
N SER A 78 -3.21 -0.47 -6.14
CA SER A 78 -2.32 -0.57 -4.98
C SER A 78 -1.16 0.44 -5.04
N GLU A 79 -0.70 0.80 -6.24
CA GLU A 79 0.35 1.79 -6.47
C GLU A 79 -0.20 3.20 -6.28
N GLU A 80 -1.40 3.51 -6.78
CA GLU A 80 -2.11 4.78 -6.51
C GLU A 80 -2.27 5.05 -5.00
N ILE A 81 -2.80 4.07 -4.26
CA ILE A 81 -2.99 4.20 -2.81
C ILE A 81 -1.64 4.31 -2.08
N TYR A 82 -0.60 3.65 -2.59
CA TYR A 82 0.74 3.77 -2.03
C TYR A 82 1.26 5.21 -2.16
N GLU A 83 1.08 5.84 -3.32
CA GLU A 83 1.49 7.24 -3.57
C GLU A 83 0.67 8.22 -2.72
N GLU A 84 -0.65 8.02 -2.60
CA GLU A 84 -1.49 8.82 -1.71
C GLU A 84 -0.99 8.74 -0.26
N LEU A 85 -0.70 7.53 0.23
CA LEU A 85 -0.14 7.33 1.57
C LEU A 85 1.23 8.00 1.73
N GLU A 86 2.08 8.00 0.69
CA GLU A 86 3.38 8.67 0.72
C GLU A 86 3.23 10.20 0.87
N GLN A 87 2.25 10.78 0.18
CA GLN A 87 1.94 12.20 0.31
C GLN A 87 1.44 12.55 1.71
N GLU A 88 0.57 11.71 2.30
CA GLU A 88 0.10 11.88 3.69
C GLU A 88 1.26 11.80 4.69
N GLN A 89 2.15 10.81 4.54
CA GLN A 89 3.33 10.67 5.39
C GLN A 89 4.21 11.93 5.35
N LYS A 90 4.53 12.42 4.15
CA LYS A 90 5.30 13.67 3.97
C LYS A 90 4.57 14.86 4.59
N GLY A 91 3.24 14.89 4.49
CA GLY A 91 2.39 15.88 5.14
C GLY A 91 2.55 15.87 6.66
N PHE A 92 2.50 14.69 7.29
CA PHE A 92 2.67 14.55 8.74
C PHE A 92 4.09 14.90 9.20
N GLU A 93 5.11 14.47 8.47
CA GLU A 93 6.52 14.79 8.78
C GLU A 93 6.76 16.30 8.74
N LYS A 94 6.28 16.97 7.69
CA LYS A 94 6.37 18.42 7.53
C LYS A 94 5.56 19.17 8.59
N GLY A 95 4.36 18.69 8.92
CA GLY A 95 3.54 19.22 10.02
C GLY A 95 4.26 19.15 11.36
N ALA A 96 4.87 17.99 11.66
CA ALA A 96 5.63 17.79 12.89
C ALA A 96 6.88 18.69 12.93
N GLU A 97 7.53 18.95 11.80
CA GLU A 97 8.66 19.89 11.71
C GLU A 97 8.24 21.33 12.00
N PHE A 98 7.12 21.78 11.43
CA PHE A 98 6.56 23.11 11.74
C PHE A 98 6.23 23.25 13.23
N ASP A 99 5.58 22.24 13.81
CA ASP A 99 5.24 22.29 15.24
C ASP A 99 6.49 22.26 16.13
N ARG A 100 7.58 21.59 15.72
CA ARG A 100 8.87 21.65 16.44
C ARG A 100 9.45 23.07 16.43
N SER A 101 9.33 23.77 15.30
CA SER A 101 9.75 25.18 15.19
C SER A 101 8.91 26.09 16.09
N ASP A 102 7.59 25.87 16.15
CA ASP A 102 6.69 26.59 17.05
C ASP A 102 7.04 26.33 18.52
N VAL A 103 7.32 25.08 18.90
CA VAL A 103 7.78 24.73 20.26
C VAL A 103 9.07 25.47 20.62
N ALA A 104 10.03 25.57 19.70
CA ALA A 104 11.27 26.31 19.95
C ALA A 104 11.01 27.80 20.21
N LYS A 105 10.12 28.44 19.43
CA LYS A 105 9.72 29.84 19.63
C LYS A 105 8.99 30.03 20.97
N LEU A 106 8.08 29.12 21.31
CA LEU A 106 7.36 29.17 22.58
C LEU A 106 8.31 29.06 23.78
N LYS A 107 9.37 28.24 23.69
CA LYS A 107 10.40 28.15 24.73
C LYS A 107 11.18 29.45 24.91
N GLU A 108 11.53 30.15 23.83
CA GLU A 108 12.19 31.45 23.92
C GLU A 108 11.26 32.50 24.55
N LEU A 109 10.00 32.57 24.11
CA LEU A 109 8.98 33.44 24.72
C LEU A 109 8.76 33.13 26.20
N GLN A 110 8.81 31.86 26.59
CA GLN A 110 8.69 31.45 27.99
C GLN A 110 9.87 31.96 28.84
N LYS A 111 11.10 31.94 28.30
CA LYS A 111 12.27 32.51 28.98
C LYS A 111 12.15 34.01 29.15
N GLU A 112 11.70 34.71 28.11
CA GLU A 112 11.48 36.16 28.15
C GLU A 112 10.41 36.52 29.17
N ALA A 113 9.26 35.85 29.16
CA ALA A 113 8.18 36.06 30.12
C ALA A 113 8.65 35.88 31.57
N LYS A 114 9.43 34.83 31.85
CA LYS A 114 10.04 34.61 33.17
C LYS A 114 11.02 35.72 33.55
N ALA A 115 11.83 36.21 32.61
CA ALA A 115 12.78 37.27 32.86
C ALA A 115 12.11 38.61 33.23
N VAL A 116 10.93 38.89 32.65
CA VAL A 116 10.15 40.10 32.95
C VAL A 116 9.08 39.90 34.04
N GLY A 117 9.05 38.75 34.71
CA GLY A 117 8.12 38.45 35.81
C GLY A 117 6.65 38.27 35.37
N VAL A 118 6.42 37.95 34.10
CA VAL A 118 5.08 37.74 33.53
C VAL A 118 4.67 36.27 33.70
N ASN A 119 3.37 36.04 33.96
CA ASN A 119 2.78 34.71 34.03
C ASN A 119 2.88 33.99 32.67
N ASP A 120 3.54 32.83 32.63
CA ASP A 120 3.84 32.05 31.43
C ASP A 120 2.92 30.83 31.24
N ALA A 121 1.88 30.67 32.06
CA ALA A 121 1.02 29.48 32.05
C ALA A 121 0.37 29.21 30.68
N SER A 122 -0.03 30.25 29.95
CA SER A 122 -0.60 30.13 28.61
C SER A 122 0.43 29.66 27.56
N ILE A 123 1.68 30.11 27.68
CA ILE A 123 2.79 29.69 26.80
C ILE A 123 3.12 28.21 27.05
N ALA A 124 3.20 27.82 28.32
CA ALA A 124 3.42 26.42 28.69
C ALA A 124 2.28 25.50 28.22
N GLN A 125 1.03 25.97 28.28
CA GLN A 125 -0.12 25.23 27.75
C GLN A 125 -0.06 25.08 26.22
N ALA A 126 0.32 26.14 25.50
CA ALA A 126 0.50 26.10 24.05
C ALA A 126 1.63 25.16 23.65
N GLU A 127 2.76 25.18 24.36
CA GLU A 127 3.89 24.27 24.12
C GLU A 127 3.44 22.81 24.28
N LYS A 128 2.75 22.50 25.39
CA LYS A 128 2.22 21.15 25.65
C LYS A 128 1.26 20.69 24.55
N SER A 129 0.40 21.58 24.05
CA SER A 129 -0.51 21.25 22.94
C SER A 129 0.27 20.92 21.66
N LYS A 130 1.30 21.70 21.33
CA LYS A 130 2.15 21.43 20.15
C LYS A 130 2.96 20.15 20.30
N GLN A 131 3.47 19.84 21.50
CA GLN A 131 4.13 18.56 21.75
C GLN A 131 3.19 17.35 21.54
N GLN A 132 1.91 17.47 21.93
CA GLN A 132 0.91 16.43 21.67
C GLN A 132 0.63 16.28 20.17
N GLU A 133 0.58 17.39 19.42
CA GLU A 133 0.40 17.38 17.96
C GLU A 133 1.58 16.71 17.25
N ILE A 134 2.82 17.06 17.62
CA ILE A 134 4.06 16.41 17.13
C ILE A 134 4.01 14.90 17.39
N SER A 135 3.63 14.48 18.60
CA SER A 135 3.54 13.06 18.95
C SER A 135 2.51 12.32 18.09
N PHE A 136 1.34 12.92 17.89
CA PHE A 136 0.30 12.39 17.02
C PHE A 136 0.79 12.24 15.57
N LEU A 137 1.32 13.31 14.98
CA LEU A 137 1.80 13.30 13.59
C LEU A 137 2.92 12.28 13.35
N ASN A 138 3.89 12.18 14.26
CA ASN A 138 4.96 11.18 14.17
C ASN A 138 4.42 9.74 14.30
N THR A 139 3.36 9.53 15.09
CA THR A 139 2.72 8.21 15.22
C THR A 139 2.04 7.83 13.92
N GLU A 140 1.24 8.73 13.35
CA GLU A 140 0.55 8.45 12.08
C GLU A 140 1.54 8.27 10.92
N ALA A 141 2.62 9.06 10.85
CA ALA A 141 3.68 8.88 9.84
C ALA A 141 4.31 7.48 9.88
N LYS A 142 4.66 6.98 11.08
CA LYS A 142 5.20 5.63 11.27
C LYS A 142 4.19 4.53 10.93
N ASP A 143 2.93 4.74 11.27
CA ASP A 143 1.87 3.80 10.95
C ASP A 143 1.63 3.70 9.44
N VAL A 144 1.74 4.82 8.72
CA VAL A 144 1.71 4.86 7.25
C VAL A 144 2.92 4.14 6.66
N GLU A 145 4.13 4.44 7.11
CA GLU A 145 5.37 3.78 6.66
C GLU A 145 5.26 2.25 6.82
N LYS A 146 4.76 1.78 7.96
CA LYS A 146 4.54 0.35 8.22
C LYS A 146 3.54 -0.27 7.24
N ALA A 147 2.43 0.41 6.94
CA ALA A 147 1.43 -0.08 6.00
C ALA A 147 1.98 -0.16 4.57
N GLN A 148 2.69 0.88 4.12
CA GLN A 148 3.39 0.91 2.84
C GLN A 148 4.42 -0.21 2.73
N GLY A 149 5.17 -0.49 3.80
CA GLY A 149 6.12 -1.62 3.86
C GLY A 149 5.43 -2.98 3.67
N GLN A 150 4.25 -3.18 4.26
CA GLN A 150 3.46 -4.40 4.08
C GLN A 150 2.90 -4.53 2.65
N MET A 151 2.38 -3.44 2.08
CA MET A 151 1.91 -3.40 0.70
C MET A 151 3.05 -3.75 -0.27
N LYS A 152 4.20 -3.10 -0.13
CA LYS A 152 5.39 -3.36 -0.96
C LYS A 152 5.80 -4.83 -0.90
N LYS A 153 5.83 -5.43 0.30
CA LYS A 153 6.16 -6.86 0.46
C LYS A 153 5.19 -7.76 -0.32
N LYS A 154 3.89 -7.48 -0.24
CA LYS A 154 2.86 -8.25 -0.96
C LYS A 154 2.95 -8.07 -2.47
N LEU A 155 3.21 -6.85 -2.94
CA LEU A 155 3.40 -6.58 -4.37
C LEU A 155 4.64 -7.30 -4.91
N VAL A 156 5.74 -7.34 -4.16
CA VAL A 156 6.94 -8.10 -4.53
C VAL A 156 6.63 -9.60 -4.62
N GLU A 157 5.99 -10.18 -3.60
CA GLU A 157 5.56 -11.59 -3.63
C GLU A 157 4.67 -11.87 -4.84
N SER A 158 3.67 -11.01 -5.05
CA SER A 158 2.72 -11.11 -6.17
C SER A 158 3.43 -11.06 -7.52
N LYS A 159 4.39 -10.15 -7.73
CA LYS A 159 5.17 -10.02 -8.98
C LYS A 159 6.01 -11.29 -9.23
N GLN A 160 6.65 -11.83 -8.20
CA GLN A 160 7.41 -13.09 -8.30
C GLN A 160 6.52 -14.28 -8.68
N ARG A 161 5.38 -14.43 -8.01
CA ARG A 161 4.40 -15.49 -8.32
C ARG A 161 3.85 -15.37 -9.73
N ARG A 162 3.49 -14.16 -10.16
CA ARG A 162 3.00 -13.91 -11.53
C ARG A 162 4.03 -14.33 -12.58
N GLN A 163 5.32 -14.05 -12.35
CA GLN A 163 6.38 -14.46 -13.26
C GLN A 163 6.50 -15.99 -13.36
N ALA A 164 6.37 -16.71 -12.24
CA ALA A 164 6.35 -18.17 -12.21
C ALA A 164 5.10 -18.78 -12.86
N ALA A 165 3.97 -18.07 -12.79
CA ALA A 165 2.68 -18.49 -13.32
C ALA A 165 2.53 -18.31 -14.84
N ARG A 166 3.46 -17.68 -15.54
CA ARG A 166 3.43 -17.62 -17.00
C ARG A 166 3.63 -19.03 -17.58
N PHE A 167 2.73 -19.45 -18.46
CA PHE A 167 2.85 -20.69 -19.21
C PHE A 167 2.54 -20.45 -20.69
N LYS A 168 3.14 -21.29 -21.53
CA LYS A 168 2.79 -21.45 -22.93
C LYS A 168 2.39 -22.91 -23.09
N TYR A 169 1.13 -23.16 -23.44
CA TYR A 169 0.68 -24.52 -23.77
C TYR A 169 1.53 -25.05 -24.93
N LYS A 170 2.11 -26.25 -24.78
CA LYS A 170 2.81 -26.95 -25.84
C LYS A 170 2.06 -28.22 -26.20
N SER A 171 1.48 -28.24 -27.41
CA SER A 171 0.92 -29.46 -28.01
C SER A 171 2.02 -30.48 -28.31
N LYS A 172 1.76 -31.79 -28.13
CA LYS A 172 2.68 -32.85 -28.59
C LYS A 172 2.92 -32.79 -30.10
N ASN A 173 1.94 -32.35 -30.89
CA ASN A 173 2.06 -32.26 -32.36
C ASN A 173 2.97 -31.12 -32.84
N THR A 174 3.35 -30.15 -31.97
CA THR A 174 4.31 -29.10 -32.32
C THR A 174 5.75 -29.44 -31.95
N LEU A 175 6.00 -30.61 -31.36
CA LEU A 175 7.34 -31.16 -31.11
C LEU A 175 7.80 -32.14 -32.20
N GLU A 176 6.89 -32.61 -33.07
CA GLU A 176 7.20 -33.49 -34.21
C GLU A 176 7.44 -32.74 -35.53
N SER A 177 7.49 -31.39 -35.51
CA SER A 177 7.77 -30.54 -36.68
C SER A 177 9.18 -29.94 -36.65
#